data_AF-A0A382WB89-F1
#
_entry.id   AF-A0A382WB89-F1
#
_cell.length_a   1.000
_cell.length_b   1.000
_cell.length_c   1.000
_cell.angle_alpha   90.00
_cell.angle_beta   90.00
_cell.angle_gamma   90.00
#
_symmetry.space_group_name_H-M   'P 1'
#
loop_
_entity.id
_entity.type
_entity.pdbx_description
1 polymer ?
#
loop_
_entity_poly.entity_id
_entity_poly.type
_entity_poly.pdbx_seq_one_letter_code
_entity_poly.pdbx_strand_id
1 'polypeptide(L)'
;VSVSPSQMAGCRATGGFEVAGDRFPRSDALLQGVVDWLQRQIQLGRWYGFFNHGDFLIAWEEAAQTWRYHGRWGWCNSEWDPRHGVWIQYLRTGDADLFYLGEAMTRHSVDVDTCHWHPFRPYFVGGCYRHSVDHFSDEPVASHTFLDNWIDHYYLTGDLRTLEVLCEAGDFFLRYRWTEDARFSFSLRSIANTLRGLLYVFEATGEQRYMDRAMEVFEAIARGQNEDGSWHKRFQISTPDRLPSQLPFGMATEGTTFAVELGAPAFTDEEHLALSGDK
;
A
#
# COMPACT_ATOMS: atom_id res chain seq x y z
N VAL A 1 25.63 -2.87 11.41
CA VAL A 1 26.38 -3.86 10.62
C VAL A 1 25.59 -4.05 9.34
N SER A 2 26.10 -3.64 8.18
CA SER A 2 25.44 -3.95 6.90
C SER A 2 25.99 -5.25 6.34
N VAL A 3 25.10 -6.10 5.84
CA VAL A 3 25.43 -7.36 5.14
C VAL A 3 25.72 -7.02 3.68
N SER A 4 26.63 -7.74 3.01
CA SER A 4 26.97 -7.41 1.61
C SER A 4 25.78 -7.65 0.66
N PRO A 5 25.66 -6.89 -0.45
CA PRO A 5 24.61 -7.14 -1.45
C PRO A 5 24.54 -8.60 -1.93
N SER A 6 25.68 -9.26 -2.10
CA SER A 6 25.77 -10.67 -2.48
C SER A 6 25.18 -11.63 -1.44
N GLN A 7 25.37 -11.34 -0.14
CA GLN A 7 24.81 -12.12 0.94
C GLN A 7 23.28 -11.91 1.03
N MET A 8 22.81 -10.67 0.88
CA MET A 8 21.38 -10.35 0.86
C MET A 8 20.66 -11.03 -0.31
N ALA A 9 21.23 -10.97 -1.52
CA ALA A 9 20.67 -11.67 -2.68
C ALA A 9 20.64 -13.20 -2.47
N GLY A 10 21.66 -13.75 -1.80
CA GLY A 10 21.79 -15.18 -1.53
C GLY A 10 20.75 -15.74 -0.55
N CYS A 11 20.32 -14.97 0.45
CA CYS A 11 19.36 -15.44 1.46
C CYS A 11 17.91 -15.41 0.96
N ARG A 12 17.60 -14.60 -0.05
CA ARG A 12 16.26 -14.45 -0.66
C ARG A 12 15.15 -14.01 0.31
N ALA A 13 15.51 -13.40 1.44
CA ALA A 13 14.55 -12.92 2.43
C ALA A 13 13.57 -11.87 1.90
N THR A 14 13.93 -11.15 0.83
CA THR A 14 13.11 -10.09 0.21
C THR A 14 12.65 -10.43 -1.21
N GLY A 15 12.35 -11.71 -1.50
CA GLY A 15 11.76 -12.12 -2.78
C GLY A 15 12.73 -12.34 -3.94
N GLY A 16 14.04 -12.17 -3.71
CA GLY A 16 15.10 -12.47 -4.66
C GLY A 16 15.32 -11.37 -5.71
N PHE A 17 16.57 -10.94 -5.87
CA PHE A 17 16.97 -9.87 -6.80
C PHE A 17 18.39 -10.12 -7.34
N GLU A 18 18.73 -9.47 -8.44
CA GLU A 18 20.09 -9.47 -8.98
C GLU A 18 20.90 -8.31 -8.38
N VAL A 19 22.08 -8.60 -7.81
CA VAL A 19 23.02 -7.57 -7.33
C VAL A 19 23.40 -6.63 -8.47
N ALA A 20 23.54 -5.33 -8.20
CA ALA A 20 23.97 -4.36 -9.20
C ALA A 20 25.38 -4.70 -9.73
N GLY A 21 25.57 -4.60 -11.04
CA GLY A 21 26.85 -4.94 -11.68
C GLY A 21 26.78 -5.00 -13.21
N ASP A 22 27.77 -5.65 -13.84
CA ASP A 22 27.94 -5.58 -15.29
C ASP A 22 27.00 -6.48 -16.11
N ARG A 23 26.15 -7.27 -15.44
CA ARG A 23 25.28 -8.25 -16.11
C ARG A 23 24.13 -7.58 -16.87
N PHE A 24 23.55 -6.52 -16.32
CA PHE A 24 22.41 -5.81 -16.89
C PHE A 24 22.63 -4.28 -16.89
N PRO A 25 23.66 -3.78 -17.58
CA PRO A 25 24.14 -2.41 -17.40
C PRO A 25 23.09 -1.35 -17.78
N ARG A 26 22.20 -1.64 -18.74
CA ARG A 26 21.09 -0.74 -19.10
C ARG A 26 20.01 -0.66 -18.01
N SER A 27 19.65 -1.80 -17.44
CA SER A 27 18.66 -1.86 -16.36
C SER A 27 19.21 -1.19 -15.10
N ASP A 28 20.49 -1.40 -14.80
CA ASP A 28 21.15 -0.81 -13.63
C ASP A 28 21.26 0.71 -13.76
N ALA A 29 21.63 1.21 -14.94
CA ALA A 29 21.62 2.65 -15.20
C ALA A 29 20.21 3.26 -15.09
N LEU A 30 19.17 2.54 -15.54
CA LEU A 30 17.79 3.02 -15.43
C LEU A 30 17.32 3.06 -13.97
N LEU A 31 17.56 2.00 -13.20
CA LEU A 31 17.17 1.92 -11.80
C LEU A 31 17.90 2.97 -10.96
N GLN A 32 19.20 3.17 -11.20
CA GLN A 32 19.95 4.24 -10.55
C GLN A 32 19.41 5.63 -10.96
N GLY A 33 19.14 5.83 -12.25
CA GLY A 33 18.58 7.10 -12.74
C GLY A 33 17.23 7.45 -12.11
N VAL A 34 16.38 6.47 -11.80
CA VAL A 34 15.09 6.69 -11.12
C VAL A 34 15.28 7.19 -9.69
N VAL A 35 16.18 6.57 -8.91
CA VAL A 35 16.42 6.99 -7.52
C VAL A 35 17.16 8.34 -7.45
N ASP A 36 18.12 8.58 -8.36
CA ASP A 36 18.81 9.87 -8.48
C ASP A 36 17.82 10.99 -8.83
N TRP A 37 16.89 10.71 -9.74
CA TRP A 37 15.83 11.64 -10.11
C TRP A 37 14.91 11.91 -8.92
N LEU A 38 14.48 10.88 -8.18
CA LEU A 38 13.60 11.04 -7.02
C LEU A 38 14.26 11.91 -5.94
N GLN A 39 15.51 11.62 -5.58
CA GLN A 39 16.27 12.41 -4.60
C GLN A 39 16.38 13.88 -5.04
N ARG A 40 16.62 14.12 -6.33
CA ARG A 40 16.66 15.47 -6.89
C ARG A 40 15.30 16.17 -6.82
N GLN A 41 14.20 15.45 -7.08
CA GLN A 41 12.85 16.01 -6.99
C GLN A 41 12.49 16.38 -5.55
N ILE A 42 12.85 15.55 -4.57
CA ILE A 42 12.68 15.88 -3.13
C ILE A 42 13.35 17.21 -2.80
N GLN A 43 14.59 17.42 -3.27
CA GLN A 43 15.34 18.66 -3.04
C GLN A 43 14.73 19.87 -3.76
N LEU A 44 14.40 19.74 -5.04
CA LEU A 44 13.85 20.83 -5.85
C LEU A 44 12.43 21.22 -5.41
N GLY A 45 11.58 20.21 -5.18
CA GLY A 45 10.21 20.36 -4.73
C GLY A 45 10.08 20.69 -3.25
N ARG A 46 11.18 20.64 -2.50
CA ARG A 46 11.23 20.86 -1.05
C ARG A 46 10.20 20.02 -0.30
N TRP A 47 10.15 18.72 -0.61
CA TRP A 47 9.26 17.75 0.05
C TRP A 47 9.79 17.42 1.46
N TYR A 48 9.75 18.46 2.28
CA TYR A 48 10.17 18.51 3.66
C TYR A 48 9.01 19.06 4.48
N GLY A 49 9.08 18.86 5.79
CA GLY A 49 8.06 19.32 6.71
C GLY A 49 7.74 18.24 7.73
N PHE A 50 7.07 18.64 8.81
CA PHE A 50 6.79 17.75 9.92
C PHE A 50 6.01 16.50 9.51
N PHE A 51 5.00 16.66 8.65
CA PHE A 51 4.19 15.55 8.13
C PHE A 51 4.56 15.11 6.73
N ASN A 52 5.45 15.83 6.02
CA ASN A 52 5.64 15.61 4.57
C ASN A 52 6.95 14.87 4.25
N HIS A 53 7.93 14.92 5.16
CA HIS A 53 9.25 14.36 4.88
C HIS A 53 9.20 12.83 4.86
N GLY A 54 9.49 12.26 3.69
CA GLY A 54 9.48 10.82 3.45
C GLY A 54 8.49 10.41 2.38
N ASP A 55 7.52 11.25 2.03
CA ASP A 55 6.67 11.02 0.87
C ASP A 55 7.05 11.92 -0.32
N PHE A 56 6.39 11.68 -1.44
CA PHE A 56 6.61 12.41 -2.68
C PHE A 56 5.32 12.60 -3.48
N LEU A 57 5.36 13.49 -4.48
CA LEU A 57 4.19 13.78 -5.31
C LEU A 57 4.08 12.81 -6.50
N ILE A 58 2.87 12.43 -6.89
CA ILE A 58 2.67 11.29 -7.83
C ILE A 58 2.65 11.65 -9.30
N ALA A 59 2.27 12.88 -9.66
CA ALA A 59 1.95 13.21 -11.04
C ALA A 59 2.46 14.60 -11.41
N TRP A 60 3.21 14.66 -12.50
CA TRP A 60 3.67 15.92 -13.10
C TRP A 60 2.61 16.50 -14.04
N GLU A 61 2.42 17.81 -14.01
CA GLU A 61 1.59 18.56 -14.94
C GLU A 61 2.45 19.36 -15.92
N GLU A 62 2.64 18.80 -17.12
CA GLU A 62 3.50 19.40 -18.15
C GLU A 62 3.08 20.82 -18.52
N ALA A 63 1.77 21.09 -18.62
CA ALA A 63 1.27 22.42 -18.99
C ALA A 63 1.61 23.49 -17.93
N ALA A 64 1.60 23.12 -16.65
CA ALA A 64 1.88 24.01 -15.53
C ALA A 64 3.35 23.96 -15.08
N GLN A 65 4.15 23.04 -15.64
CA GLN A 65 5.55 22.79 -15.26
C GLN A 65 5.71 22.64 -13.74
N THR A 66 4.76 21.94 -13.12
CA THR A 66 4.75 21.68 -11.68
C THR A 66 4.08 20.35 -11.38
N TRP A 67 4.18 19.90 -10.13
CA TRP A 67 3.47 18.73 -9.65
C TRP A 67 1.98 19.01 -9.49
N ARG A 68 1.15 18.05 -9.90
CA ARG A 68 -0.29 18.09 -9.67
C ARG A 68 -0.58 18.08 -8.18
N TYR A 69 -1.36 19.06 -7.74
CA TYR A 69 -1.73 19.22 -6.35
C TYR A 69 -3.19 19.69 -6.23
N HIS A 70 -4.12 18.81 -6.57
CA HIS A 70 -5.57 19.05 -6.49
C HIS A 70 -6.36 17.72 -6.45
N GLY A 71 -7.38 17.67 -5.59
CA GLY A 71 -8.24 16.48 -5.42
C GLY A 71 -7.44 15.25 -5.00
N ARG A 72 -7.57 14.14 -5.75
CA ARG A 72 -6.80 12.92 -5.50
C ARG A 72 -5.33 12.99 -5.94
N TRP A 73 -4.89 14.08 -6.56
CA TRP A 73 -3.52 14.20 -7.06
C TRP A 73 -2.71 15.10 -6.12
N GLY A 74 -1.72 14.52 -5.47
CA GLY A 74 -0.87 15.18 -4.48
C GLY A 74 0.18 14.20 -3.97
N TRP A 75 0.20 14.00 -2.66
CA TRP A 75 1.04 13.02 -1.96
C TRP A 75 0.75 11.59 -2.40
N CYS A 76 1.80 10.77 -2.43
CA CYS A 76 1.78 9.44 -3.03
C CYS A 76 1.12 8.41 -2.15
N ASN A 77 1.32 8.52 -0.83
CA ASN A 77 0.79 7.59 0.14
C ASN A 77 0.85 6.14 -0.36
N SER A 78 2.03 5.71 -0.79
CA SER A 78 2.29 4.34 -1.26
C SER A 78 1.70 3.92 -2.61
N GLU A 79 1.17 4.82 -3.45
CA GLU A 79 0.63 4.42 -4.76
C GLU A 79 1.72 3.73 -5.61
N TRP A 80 1.48 2.46 -5.97
CA TRP A 80 2.39 1.55 -6.68
C TRP A 80 3.67 1.14 -5.91
N ASP A 81 3.69 1.32 -4.59
CA ASP A 81 4.79 1.00 -3.66
C ASP A 81 6.23 1.30 -4.14
N PRO A 82 6.51 2.56 -4.49
CA PRO A 82 7.85 3.03 -4.88
C PRO A 82 8.93 2.79 -3.83
N ARG A 83 8.53 2.72 -2.55
CA ARG A 83 9.40 2.55 -1.39
C ARG A 83 10.08 1.18 -1.40
N HIS A 84 9.33 0.13 -1.73
CA HIS A 84 9.89 -1.20 -1.92
C HIS A 84 10.97 -1.18 -3.01
N GLY A 85 10.73 -0.45 -4.11
CA GLY A 85 11.76 -0.24 -5.15
C GLY A 85 13.05 0.41 -4.63
N VAL A 86 12.95 1.40 -3.73
CA VAL A 86 14.11 2.03 -3.08
C VAL A 86 14.85 1.04 -2.18
N TRP A 87 14.13 0.27 -1.36
CA TRP A 87 14.73 -0.77 -0.52
C TRP A 87 15.44 -1.85 -1.34
N ILE A 88 14.80 -2.34 -2.41
CA ILE A 88 15.44 -3.28 -3.33
C ILE A 88 16.68 -2.66 -3.94
N GLN A 89 16.65 -1.40 -4.39
CA GLN A 89 17.85 -0.76 -4.94
C GLN A 89 18.98 -0.62 -3.90
N TYR A 90 18.67 -0.29 -2.64
CA TYR A 90 19.64 -0.35 -1.54
C TYR A 90 20.26 -1.74 -1.40
N LEU A 91 19.43 -2.80 -1.37
CA LEU A 91 19.91 -4.17 -1.22
C LEU A 91 20.78 -4.63 -2.40
N ARG A 92 20.54 -4.08 -3.60
CA ARG A 92 21.33 -4.37 -4.80
C ARG A 92 22.69 -3.68 -4.83
N THR A 93 22.80 -2.46 -4.31
CA THR A 93 24.00 -1.62 -4.44
C THR A 93 24.81 -1.49 -3.16
N GLY A 94 24.17 -1.61 -1.99
CA GLY A 94 24.74 -1.28 -0.68
C GLY A 94 24.89 0.22 -0.42
N ASP A 95 24.27 1.08 -1.25
CA ASP A 95 24.36 2.54 -1.15
C ASP A 95 23.63 3.06 0.09
N ALA A 96 24.37 3.62 1.04
CA ALA A 96 23.81 4.11 2.30
C ALA A 96 22.80 5.25 2.10
N ASP A 97 22.90 6.07 1.05
CA ASP A 97 21.94 7.15 0.81
C ASP A 97 20.56 6.61 0.46
N LEU A 98 20.50 5.44 -0.18
CA LEU A 98 19.24 4.74 -0.47
C LEU A 98 18.66 4.08 0.78
N PHE A 99 19.49 3.65 1.73
CA PHE A 99 19.00 3.20 3.04
C PHE A 99 18.28 4.35 3.76
N TYR A 100 18.91 5.53 3.85
CA TYR A 100 18.29 6.67 4.53
C TYR A 100 17.04 7.16 3.82
N LEU A 101 17.03 7.14 2.48
CA LEU A 101 15.82 7.45 1.72
C LEU A 101 14.71 6.43 2.01
N GLY A 102 15.01 5.13 1.91
CA GLY A 102 14.06 4.06 2.22
C GLY A 102 13.50 4.16 3.64
N GLU A 103 14.38 4.41 4.62
CA GLU A 103 13.98 4.60 6.02
C GLU A 103 13.05 5.82 6.19
N ALA A 104 13.38 6.96 5.61
CA ALA A 104 12.54 8.15 5.67
C ALA A 104 11.15 7.87 5.08
N MET A 105 11.09 7.20 3.92
CA MET A 105 9.81 6.89 3.28
C MET A 105 8.99 5.86 4.05
N THR A 106 9.64 4.84 4.62
CA THR A 106 8.95 3.85 5.45
C THR A 106 8.41 4.51 6.71
N ARG A 107 9.22 5.26 7.46
CA ARG A 107 8.79 5.95 8.69
C ARG A 107 7.60 6.89 8.42
N HIS A 108 7.66 7.68 7.35
CA HIS A 108 6.54 8.53 6.93
C HIS A 108 5.25 7.71 6.78
N SER A 109 5.31 6.62 6.02
CA SER A 109 4.09 5.85 5.76
C SER A 109 3.58 5.05 6.96
N VAL A 110 4.49 4.61 7.84
CA VAL A 110 4.17 3.90 9.08
C VAL A 110 3.44 4.82 10.05
N ASP A 111 3.78 6.12 10.11
CA ASP A 111 3.24 7.04 11.12
C ASP A 111 2.20 8.05 10.57
N VAL A 112 2.39 8.58 9.35
CA VAL A 112 1.57 9.68 8.80
C VAL A 112 0.47 9.15 7.87
N ASP A 113 0.82 8.26 6.94
CA ASP A 113 -0.15 7.75 5.95
C ASP A 113 -1.03 6.63 6.52
N THR A 114 -0.79 6.16 7.74
CA THR A 114 -1.52 5.05 8.36
C THR A 114 -2.49 5.56 9.42
N CYS A 115 -3.72 5.05 9.39
CA CYS A 115 -4.71 5.36 10.40
C CYS A 115 -4.44 4.54 11.67
N HIS A 116 -3.93 5.15 12.74
CA HIS A 116 -3.72 4.47 14.02
C HIS A 116 -4.93 4.51 14.96
N TRP A 117 -5.86 5.43 14.70
CA TRP A 117 -7.07 5.59 15.50
C TRP A 117 -8.14 6.35 14.73
N HIS A 118 -9.40 5.94 14.88
CA HIS A 118 -10.54 6.67 14.32
C HIS A 118 -11.77 6.52 15.22
N PRO A 119 -12.45 7.62 15.62
CA PRO A 119 -13.53 7.57 16.61
C PRO A 119 -14.79 6.88 16.08
N PHE A 120 -15.17 7.19 14.84
CA PHE A 120 -16.42 6.71 14.24
C PHE A 120 -16.26 5.47 13.34
N ARG A 121 -15.03 5.19 12.89
CA ARG A 121 -14.71 4.15 11.92
C ARG A 121 -13.52 3.32 12.40
N PRO A 122 -13.64 2.60 13.52
CA PRO A 122 -12.53 1.82 14.09
C PRO A 122 -11.98 0.75 13.15
N TYR A 123 -12.72 0.40 12.10
CA TYR A 123 -12.30 -0.49 11.02
C TYR A 123 -11.31 0.12 10.04
N PHE A 124 -11.10 1.44 10.05
CA PHE A 124 -10.04 2.11 9.30
C PHE A 124 -8.65 1.92 9.93
N VAL A 125 -8.59 1.61 11.22
CA VAL A 125 -7.33 1.48 11.95
C VAL A 125 -6.47 0.38 11.33
N GLY A 126 -5.20 0.69 11.06
CA GLY A 126 -4.21 -0.16 10.39
C GLY A 126 -4.18 -0.02 8.86
N GLY A 127 -5.16 0.65 8.25
CA GLY A 127 -5.15 0.92 6.82
C GLY A 127 -4.34 2.17 6.46
N CYS A 128 -3.72 2.18 5.29
CA CYS A 128 -3.10 3.37 4.72
C CYS A 128 -4.11 4.21 3.93
N TYR A 129 -4.11 5.52 4.18
CA TYR A 129 -4.88 6.52 3.44
C TYR A 129 -4.49 6.54 1.97
N ARG A 130 -5.48 6.54 1.07
CA ARG A 130 -5.21 6.70 -0.36
C ARG A 130 -4.59 8.07 -0.67
N HIS A 131 -3.71 8.08 -1.66
CA HIS A 131 -3.06 9.25 -2.24
C HIS A 131 -4.04 10.43 -2.47
N SER A 132 -3.68 11.61 -1.98
CA SER A 132 -4.52 12.83 -2.03
C SER A 132 -3.66 14.09 -1.84
N VAL A 133 -4.26 15.27 -1.89
CA VAL A 133 -3.56 16.54 -1.59
C VAL A 133 -3.03 16.60 -0.15
N ASP A 134 -3.69 15.94 0.78
CA ASP A 134 -3.29 15.81 2.18
C ASP A 134 -3.17 14.32 2.52
N HIS A 135 -2.17 13.97 3.35
CA HIS A 135 -1.82 12.59 3.71
C HIS A 135 -2.99 11.78 4.29
N PHE A 136 -4.00 12.42 4.89
CA PHE A 136 -5.09 11.71 5.58
C PHE A 136 -6.49 12.22 5.20
N SER A 137 -6.62 12.83 4.02
CA SER A 137 -7.90 13.39 3.52
C SER A 137 -8.80 12.41 2.76
N ASP A 138 -8.28 11.24 2.38
CA ASP A 138 -9.07 10.20 1.69
C ASP A 138 -9.44 9.06 2.67
N GLU A 139 -9.95 7.94 2.17
CA GLU A 139 -10.21 6.75 2.99
C GLU A 139 -8.99 5.81 3.06
N PRO A 140 -8.73 5.18 4.22
CA PRO A 140 -7.84 4.03 4.31
C PRO A 140 -8.40 2.83 3.55
N VAL A 141 -7.59 2.24 2.67
CA VAL A 141 -8.04 1.17 1.77
C VAL A 141 -7.01 0.07 1.58
N ALA A 142 -7.47 -1.17 1.49
CA ALA A 142 -6.62 -2.33 1.27
C ALA A 142 -5.86 -2.25 -0.06
N SER A 143 -6.45 -1.61 -1.08
CA SER A 143 -5.72 -1.35 -2.32
C SER A 143 -4.48 -0.49 -2.15
N HIS A 144 -4.38 0.38 -1.13
CA HIS A 144 -3.24 1.29 -0.94
C HIS A 144 -2.42 0.98 0.33
N THR A 145 -2.77 -0.08 1.04
CA THR A 145 -2.00 -0.58 2.19
C THR A 145 -0.97 -1.60 1.68
N PHE A 146 0.25 -1.14 1.38
CA PHE A 146 1.35 -1.98 0.88
C PHE A 146 2.39 -2.20 2.00
N LEU A 147 2.60 -3.45 2.40
CA LEU A 147 3.47 -3.80 3.54
C LEU A 147 4.91 -4.18 3.16
N ASP A 148 5.23 -4.35 1.87
CA ASP A 148 6.52 -4.89 1.41
C ASP A 148 7.70 -4.08 1.97
N ASN A 149 7.65 -2.76 1.78
CA ASN A 149 8.65 -1.84 2.32
C ASN A 149 8.72 -1.83 3.87
N TRP A 150 7.62 -2.11 4.58
CA TRP A 150 7.60 -2.18 6.04
C TRP A 150 8.28 -3.47 6.52
N ILE A 151 8.06 -4.58 5.81
CA ILE A 151 8.76 -5.84 6.04
C ILE A 151 10.26 -5.70 5.76
N ASP A 152 10.64 -5.07 4.63
CA ASP A 152 12.03 -4.79 4.32
C ASP A 152 12.69 -3.99 5.45
N HIS A 153 12.05 -2.90 5.87
CA HIS A 153 12.55 -2.06 6.96
C HIS A 153 12.69 -2.84 8.26
N TYR A 154 11.64 -3.54 8.70
CA TYR A 154 11.67 -4.31 9.95
C TYR A 154 12.76 -5.38 9.96
N TYR A 155 12.91 -6.15 8.88
CA TYR A 155 13.94 -7.20 8.80
C TYR A 155 15.35 -6.62 8.74
N LEU A 156 15.54 -5.42 8.19
CA LEU A 156 16.85 -4.78 8.12
C LEU A 156 17.25 -4.06 9.41
N THR A 157 16.29 -3.49 10.14
CA THR A 157 16.57 -2.58 11.26
C THR A 157 16.17 -3.14 12.62
N GLY A 158 15.23 -4.10 12.65
CA GLY A 158 14.59 -4.55 13.88
C GLY A 158 13.69 -3.49 14.53
N ASP A 159 13.25 -2.48 13.77
CA ASP A 159 12.44 -1.38 14.28
C ASP A 159 11.07 -1.87 14.79
N LEU A 160 10.88 -1.80 16.12
CA LEU A 160 9.69 -2.33 16.77
C LEU A 160 8.44 -1.51 16.48
N ARG A 161 8.57 -0.20 16.18
CA ARG A 161 7.43 0.63 15.78
C ARG A 161 6.85 0.15 14.45
N THR A 162 7.72 -0.19 13.50
CA THR A 162 7.30 -0.79 12.22
C THR A 162 6.60 -2.12 12.44
N LEU A 163 7.08 -2.95 13.38
CA LEU A 163 6.40 -4.20 13.74
C LEU A 163 5.02 -3.99 14.37
N GLU A 164 4.87 -3.00 15.26
CA GLU A 164 3.57 -2.64 15.83
C GLU A 164 2.56 -2.29 14.72
N VAL A 165 2.96 -1.43 13.77
CA VAL A 165 2.09 -0.99 12.68
C VAL A 165 1.83 -2.10 11.65
N LEU A 166 2.78 -3.02 11.43
CA LEU A 166 2.54 -4.25 10.68
C LEU A 166 1.39 -5.07 11.30
N CYS A 167 1.36 -5.19 12.63
CA CYS A 167 0.28 -5.90 13.33
C CYS A 167 -1.06 -5.15 13.21
N GLU A 168 -1.07 -3.82 13.33
CA GLU A 168 -2.26 -2.99 13.09
C GLU A 168 -2.82 -3.22 11.68
N ALA A 169 -1.96 -3.22 10.65
CA ALA A 169 -2.35 -3.50 9.28
C ALA A 169 -2.81 -4.96 9.06
N GLY A 170 -2.19 -5.92 9.75
CA GLY A 170 -2.69 -7.30 9.81
C GLY A 170 -4.13 -7.35 10.30
N ASP A 171 -4.45 -6.65 11.38
CA ASP A 171 -5.80 -6.56 11.94
C ASP A 171 -6.77 -5.83 11.00
N PHE A 172 -6.31 -4.82 10.27
CA PHE A 172 -7.06 -4.20 9.17
C PHE A 172 -7.42 -5.23 8.09
N PHE A 173 -6.47 -6.05 7.64
CA PHE A 173 -6.72 -7.08 6.63
C PHE A 173 -7.61 -8.22 7.13
N LEU A 174 -7.54 -8.59 8.42
CA LEU A 174 -8.48 -9.55 9.03
C LEU A 174 -9.94 -9.09 8.89
N ARG A 175 -10.15 -7.76 8.89
CA ARG A 175 -11.46 -7.14 8.74
C ARG A 175 -11.88 -6.94 7.28
N TYR A 176 -11.00 -7.13 6.29
CA TYR A 176 -11.37 -7.02 4.88
C TYR A 176 -12.53 -7.94 4.52
N ARG A 177 -13.50 -7.44 3.76
CA ARG A 177 -14.67 -8.19 3.27
C ARG A 177 -14.86 -7.97 1.77
N TRP A 178 -15.53 -8.90 1.13
CA TRP A 178 -15.99 -8.81 -0.25
C TRP A 178 -17.45 -9.24 -0.31
N THR A 179 -18.15 -8.79 -1.35
CA THR A 179 -19.58 -9.04 -1.51
C THR A 179 -19.84 -10.19 -2.48
N GLU A 180 -20.77 -11.08 -2.12
CA GLU A 180 -21.30 -12.10 -3.04
C GLU A 180 -22.61 -11.64 -3.72
N ASP A 181 -23.07 -10.42 -3.43
CA ASP A 181 -24.18 -9.80 -4.16
C ASP A 181 -23.79 -9.58 -5.62
N ALA A 182 -24.43 -10.33 -6.52
CA ALA A 182 -24.14 -10.32 -7.94
C ALA A 182 -24.32 -8.94 -8.60
N ARG A 183 -24.92 -7.95 -7.94
CA ARG A 183 -25.04 -6.57 -8.47
C ARG A 183 -23.73 -5.80 -8.39
N PHE A 184 -22.85 -6.14 -7.45
CA PHE A 184 -21.63 -5.40 -7.16
C PHE A 184 -20.39 -6.23 -7.46
N SER A 185 -19.26 -5.54 -7.66
CA SER A 185 -17.93 -6.18 -7.83
C SER A 185 -16.96 -5.66 -6.78
N PHE A 186 -15.88 -6.42 -6.57
CA PHE A 186 -14.78 -6.01 -5.70
C PHE A 186 -13.45 -5.97 -6.46
N SER A 187 -12.46 -5.33 -5.85
CA SER A 187 -11.16 -4.99 -6.45
C SER A 187 -10.18 -6.14 -6.34
N LEU A 188 -9.62 -6.59 -7.47
CA LEU A 188 -8.52 -7.55 -7.50
C LEU A 188 -7.31 -7.05 -6.71
N ARG A 189 -6.97 -5.78 -6.88
CA ARG A 189 -5.85 -5.14 -6.16
C ARG A 189 -6.04 -5.20 -4.65
N SER A 190 -7.27 -4.97 -4.16
CA SER A 190 -7.54 -4.91 -2.72
C SER A 190 -7.49 -6.28 -2.08
N ILE A 191 -8.13 -7.27 -2.69
CA ILE A 191 -8.13 -8.64 -2.16
C ILE A 191 -6.73 -9.28 -2.30
N ALA A 192 -5.99 -8.98 -3.36
CA ALA A 192 -4.60 -9.44 -3.52
C ALA A 192 -3.65 -8.80 -2.50
N ASN A 193 -3.77 -7.49 -2.24
CA ASN A 193 -3.01 -6.83 -1.17
C ASN A 193 -3.38 -7.38 0.21
N THR A 194 -4.66 -7.71 0.43
CA THR A 194 -5.12 -8.36 1.66
C THR A 194 -4.43 -9.70 1.86
N LEU A 195 -4.44 -10.57 0.82
CA LEU A 195 -3.74 -11.85 0.88
C LEU A 195 -2.26 -11.66 1.20
N ARG A 196 -1.58 -10.79 0.42
CA ARG A 196 -0.15 -10.55 0.57
C ARG A 196 0.20 -9.96 1.94
N GLY A 197 -0.60 -9.01 2.43
CA GLY A 197 -0.41 -8.41 3.75
C GLY A 197 -0.58 -9.41 4.88
N LEU A 198 -1.60 -10.27 4.82
CA LEU A 198 -1.79 -11.33 5.81
C LEU A 198 -0.62 -12.31 5.84
N LEU A 199 -0.09 -12.69 4.67
CA LEU A 199 1.08 -13.57 4.58
C LEU A 199 2.32 -12.91 5.20
N TYR A 200 2.58 -11.65 4.90
CA TYR A 200 3.71 -10.91 5.50
C TYR A 200 3.62 -10.82 7.02
N VAL A 201 2.45 -10.47 7.56
CA VAL A 201 2.28 -10.38 9.01
C VAL A 201 2.37 -11.76 9.66
N PHE A 202 1.84 -12.81 9.02
CA PHE A 202 2.05 -14.18 9.46
C PHE A 202 3.54 -14.55 9.53
N GLU A 203 4.32 -14.27 8.49
CA GLU A 203 5.75 -14.57 8.47
C GLU A 203 6.51 -13.81 9.57
N ALA A 204 6.16 -12.54 9.80
CA ALA A 204 6.82 -11.70 10.80
C ALA A 204 6.45 -12.08 12.25
N THR A 205 5.23 -12.56 12.50
CA THR A 205 4.68 -12.75 13.86
C THR A 205 4.52 -14.22 14.26
N GLY A 206 4.36 -15.13 13.30
CA GLY A 206 3.98 -16.52 13.51
C GLY A 206 2.51 -16.72 13.96
N GLU A 207 1.68 -15.67 13.96
CA GLU A 207 0.30 -15.76 14.44
C GLU A 207 -0.62 -16.44 13.42
N GLN A 208 -1.09 -17.63 13.78
CA GLN A 208 -1.87 -18.51 12.89
C GLN A 208 -3.16 -17.87 12.33
N ARG A 209 -3.79 -16.94 13.05
CA ARG A 209 -5.01 -16.24 12.60
C ARG A 209 -4.84 -15.52 11.25
N TYR A 210 -3.63 -15.02 10.96
CA TYR A 210 -3.35 -14.36 9.69
C TYR A 210 -3.26 -15.36 8.54
N MET A 211 -2.63 -16.52 8.76
CA MET A 211 -2.56 -17.60 7.77
C MET A 211 -3.95 -18.19 7.50
N ASP A 212 -4.74 -18.45 8.55
CA ASP A 212 -6.10 -18.98 8.40
C ASP A 212 -6.95 -18.05 7.54
N ARG A 213 -6.90 -16.74 7.81
CA ARG A 213 -7.61 -15.74 6.98
C ARG A 213 -7.01 -15.61 5.58
N ALA A 214 -5.69 -15.72 5.42
CA ALA A 214 -5.04 -15.70 4.12
C ALA A 214 -5.56 -16.83 3.22
N MET A 215 -5.77 -18.03 3.77
CA MET A 215 -6.34 -19.15 3.04
C MET A 215 -7.77 -18.88 2.55
N GLU A 216 -8.63 -18.31 3.40
CA GLU A 216 -9.99 -17.92 2.99
C GLU A 216 -9.98 -16.88 1.85
N VAL A 217 -9.08 -15.90 1.94
CA VAL A 217 -8.90 -14.87 0.91
C VAL A 217 -8.36 -15.48 -0.39
N PHE A 218 -7.41 -16.40 -0.29
CA PHE A 218 -6.85 -17.13 -1.43
C PHE A 218 -7.93 -17.93 -2.16
N GLU A 219 -8.79 -18.65 -1.44
CA GLU A 219 -9.91 -19.39 -2.03
C GLU A 219 -10.86 -18.48 -2.83
N ALA A 220 -11.15 -17.28 -2.31
CA ALA A 220 -11.96 -16.30 -3.04
C ALA A 220 -11.26 -15.81 -4.32
N ILE A 221 -9.96 -15.52 -4.27
CA ILE A 221 -9.17 -15.15 -5.46
C ILE A 221 -9.14 -16.30 -6.48
N ALA A 222 -8.93 -17.53 -6.03
CA ALA A 222 -8.89 -18.71 -6.88
C ALA A 222 -10.22 -18.95 -7.60
N ARG A 223 -11.36 -18.79 -6.90
CA ARG A 223 -12.70 -18.84 -7.53
C ARG A 223 -12.90 -17.76 -8.59
N GLY A 224 -12.27 -16.60 -8.42
CA GLY A 224 -12.31 -15.49 -9.38
C GLY A 224 -11.46 -15.68 -10.64
N GLN A 225 -10.65 -16.74 -10.72
CA GLN A 225 -9.77 -16.97 -11.86
C GLN A 225 -10.57 -17.46 -13.09
N ASN A 226 -10.24 -16.90 -14.25
CA ASN A 226 -10.74 -17.34 -15.55
C ASN A 226 -10.05 -18.64 -15.99
N GLU A 227 -10.64 -19.34 -16.96
CA GLU A 227 -10.07 -20.60 -17.49
C GLU A 227 -8.68 -20.41 -18.11
N ASP A 228 -8.39 -19.23 -18.65
CA ASP A 228 -7.08 -18.86 -19.21
C ASP A 228 -6.04 -18.45 -18.14
N GLY A 229 -6.42 -18.52 -16.87
CA GLY A 229 -5.58 -18.13 -15.73
C GLY A 229 -5.58 -16.65 -15.41
N SER A 230 -6.32 -15.81 -16.14
CA SER A 230 -6.43 -14.38 -15.89
C SER A 230 -7.45 -14.03 -14.80
N TRP A 231 -7.45 -12.77 -14.36
CA TRP A 231 -8.48 -12.21 -13.48
C TRP A 231 -8.98 -10.89 -14.06
N HIS A 232 -10.26 -10.60 -13.86
CA HIS A 232 -10.77 -9.26 -14.11
C HIS A 232 -10.26 -8.30 -13.02
N LYS A 233 -9.91 -7.07 -13.43
CA LYS A 233 -9.50 -5.99 -12.50
C LYS A 233 -10.53 -5.76 -11.38
N ARG A 234 -11.80 -5.88 -11.75
CA ARG A 234 -12.97 -5.88 -10.87
C ARG A 234 -13.75 -7.14 -11.20
N PHE A 235 -14.05 -7.95 -10.19
CA PHE A 235 -14.69 -9.25 -10.43
C PHE A 235 -15.76 -9.56 -9.40
N GLN A 236 -16.55 -10.55 -9.73
CA GLN A 236 -17.51 -11.21 -8.88
C GLN A 236 -17.22 -12.72 -8.92
N ILE A 237 -17.51 -13.42 -7.84
CA ILE A 237 -17.30 -14.86 -7.69
C ILE A 237 -18.62 -15.64 -7.67
N SER A 238 -19.76 -14.96 -7.53
CA SER A 238 -21.10 -15.56 -7.54
C SER A 238 -21.74 -15.66 -8.94
N THR A 239 -21.11 -15.09 -9.98
CA THR A 239 -21.61 -15.10 -11.36
C THR A 239 -20.74 -15.99 -12.27
N PRO A 240 -21.31 -16.70 -13.25
CA PRO A 240 -20.54 -17.60 -14.13
C PRO A 240 -19.47 -16.87 -14.97
N ASP A 241 -19.75 -15.64 -15.38
CA ASP A 241 -18.85 -14.78 -16.16
C ASP A 241 -17.90 -13.95 -15.28
N ARG A 242 -18.00 -14.08 -13.95
CA ARG A 242 -17.21 -13.35 -12.95
C ARG A 242 -17.35 -11.83 -13.05
N LEU A 243 -18.43 -11.34 -13.65
CA LEU A 243 -18.75 -9.92 -13.78
C LEU A 243 -20.00 -9.56 -12.94
N PRO A 244 -20.14 -8.29 -12.50
CA PRO A 244 -21.34 -7.87 -11.81
C PRO A 244 -22.49 -7.65 -12.81
N SER A 245 -23.71 -7.91 -12.36
CA SER A 245 -24.94 -7.85 -13.15
C SER A 245 -25.47 -6.43 -13.40
N GLN A 246 -25.01 -5.42 -12.66
CA GLN A 246 -25.42 -4.02 -12.84
C GLN A 246 -24.42 -3.22 -13.67
N LEU A 247 -24.92 -2.41 -14.60
CA LEU A 247 -24.15 -1.40 -15.35
C LEU A 247 -24.43 0.04 -14.84
N PRO A 248 -23.45 0.98 -14.95
CA PRO A 248 -22.03 0.69 -15.17
C PRO A 248 -21.51 -0.12 -13.99
N PHE A 249 -20.65 -1.12 -14.24
CA PHE A 249 -20.21 -2.11 -13.24
C PHE A 249 -20.05 -1.48 -11.86
N GLY A 250 -21.08 -1.69 -11.01
CA GLY A 250 -21.34 -0.85 -9.84
C GLY A 250 -20.14 -0.89 -8.90
N MET A 251 -19.44 0.25 -8.78
CA MET A 251 -18.32 0.38 -7.88
C MET A 251 -18.86 0.63 -6.48
N ALA A 252 -18.71 -0.33 -5.59
CA ALA A 252 -18.58 0.04 -4.20
C ALA A 252 -17.13 0.53 -3.98
N THR A 253 -16.96 1.73 -3.43
CA THR A 253 -15.67 2.12 -2.85
C THR A 253 -15.34 1.12 -1.74
N GLU A 254 -14.06 0.91 -1.45
CA GLU A 254 -13.67 -0.12 -0.47
C GLU A 254 -14.24 0.20 0.91
N GLY A 255 -14.30 1.48 1.28
CA GLY A 255 -14.99 1.93 2.48
C GLY A 255 -16.53 1.84 2.39
N THR A 256 -17.12 1.96 1.20
CA THR A 256 -18.58 1.90 1.03
C THR A 256 -19.11 0.46 0.95
N THR A 257 -18.36 -0.52 0.43
CA THR A 257 -18.72 -1.96 0.55
C THR A 257 -18.77 -2.36 2.01
N PHE A 258 -17.72 -1.98 2.76
CA PHE A 258 -17.59 -2.36 4.17
C PHE A 258 -18.64 -1.66 5.04
N ALA A 259 -18.92 -0.38 4.80
CA ALA A 259 -19.98 0.35 5.50
C ALA A 259 -21.38 -0.23 5.21
N VAL A 260 -21.67 -0.57 3.96
CA VAL A 260 -22.97 -1.18 3.56
C VAL A 260 -23.14 -2.56 4.20
N GLU A 261 -22.10 -3.40 4.20
CA GLU A 261 -22.17 -4.75 4.78
C GLU A 261 -22.19 -4.76 6.32
N LEU A 262 -21.58 -3.77 6.97
CA LEU A 262 -21.70 -3.58 8.42
C LEU A 262 -23.02 -2.91 8.85
N GLY A 263 -23.85 -2.45 7.90
CA GLY A 263 -24.99 -1.60 8.23
C GLY A 263 -24.59 -0.28 8.90
N ALA A 264 -23.36 0.18 8.65
CA ALA A 264 -22.86 1.42 9.21
C ALA A 264 -23.65 2.60 8.61
N PRO A 265 -24.27 3.45 9.45
CA PRO A 265 -24.99 4.60 8.96
C PRO A 265 -24.05 5.56 8.23
N ALA A 266 -24.58 6.30 7.25
CA ALA A 266 -23.88 7.44 6.69
C ALA A 266 -23.56 8.43 7.81
N PHE A 267 -22.46 9.19 7.66
CA PHE A 267 -22.21 10.30 8.57
C PHE A 267 -23.38 11.27 8.51
N THR A 268 -23.82 11.69 9.68
CA THR A 268 -24.70 12.84 9.82
C THR A 268 -23.93 14.11 9.47
N ASP A 269 -24.66 15.16 9.10
CA ASP A 269 -24.07 16.49 8.85
C ASP A 269 -23.28 16.99 10.09
N GLU A 270 -23.76 16.64 11.29
CA GLU A 270 -23.13 16.97 12.57
C GLU A 270 -21.78 16.26 12.76
N GLU A 271 -21.67 14.99 12.40
CA GLU A 271 -20.41 14.24 12.42
C GLU A 271 -19.43 14.75 11.36
N HIS A 272 -19.93 15.15 10.19
CA HIS A 272 -19.11 15.78 9.16
C HIS A 272 -18.51 17.12 9.64
N LEU A 273 -19.30 17.94 10.31
CA LEU A 273 -18.86 19.21 10.91
C LEU A 273 -17.87 19.00 12.06
N ALA A 274 -18.07 17.96 12.88
CA ALA A 274 -17.15 17.62 13.96
C ALA A 274 -15.77 17.17 13.42
N LEU A 275 -15.74 16.54 12.24
CA LEU A 275 -14.51 16.08 11.57
C LEU A 275 -13.79 17.20 10.81
N SER A 276 -14.50 18.21 10.30
CA SER A 276 -13.89 19.34 9.58
C SER A 276 -13.18 20.34 10.50
N GLY A 277 -13.29 20.18 11.82
CA GLY A 277 -12.54 20.97 12.80
C GLY A 277 -12.97 22.44 12.90
N ASP A 278 -14.15 22.80 12.39
CA ASP A 278 -14.68 24.15 12.51
C ASP A 278 -15.42 24.33 13.85
N LYS A 279 -14.91 25.28 14.64
CA LYS A 279 -15.64 25.94 15.72
C LYS A 279 -16.55 27.03 15.17
#